data_AF-A0A258E6Z8-F1
#
_entry.id   AF-A0A258E6Z8-F1
#
_cell.length_a   1.000
_cell.length_b   1.000
_cell.length_c   1.000
_cell.angle_alpha   90.00
_cell.angle_beta   90.00
_cell.angle_gamma   90.00
#
_symmetry.space_group_name_H-M   'P 1'
#
loop_
_entity.id
_entity.type
_entity.pdbx_description
1 polymer ?
#
loop_
_entity_poly.entity_id
_entity_poly.type
_entity_poly.pdbx_seq_one_letter_code
_entity_poly.pdbx_strand_id
1 'polypeptide(L)'
;MVPQGHRILEGAITGTRRLKAGCRYVVTTDVRVRAGATLVVEDGTTILIQNGPVASSEIRHAALIFEQGSSLRAGRLYIRACTAKFRPVKRADNGGVWFFGAYRSAEKDGLSVTAAPATRASSFTAALIAAYYLGHPDPTGETQDPLEDDRDGFSLMGVGPQEWDVAEARSFHSGDDGIDLTNSQIKLQRLRVVAPAGDGLNLSSSTLQVARSLQVDVTLTSVFDRDIFDLETDDGPSYVEIAQHCHVDICGVFGDQLVLTSPDMPAPSNADGHSYRFKDFLRKSPALVFSLNDD
;
A
#
# COMPACT_ATOMS: atom_id res chain seq x y z
N MET A 1 27.25 -11.10 9.99
CA MET A 1 27.82 -11.55 8.69
C MET A 1 26.68 -11.65 7.69
N VAL A 2 26.78 -10.94 6.56
CA VAL A 2 25.73 -10.94 5.52
C VAL A 2 25.80 -12.27 4.74
N PRO A 3 24.71 -13.04 4.59
CA PRO A 3 24.75 -14.29 3.85
C PRO A 3 25.10 -14.05 2.37
N GLN A 4 25.77 -15.02 1.74
CA GLN A 4 26.15 -14.95 0.33
C GLN A 4 24.93 -14.60 -0.56
N GLY A 5 25.12 -13.67 -1.50
CA GLY A 5 24.06 -13.19 -2.39
C GLY A 5 23.13 -12.10 -1.83
N HIS A 6 23.31 -11.71 -0.56
CA HIS A 6 22.60 -10.56 0.03
C HIS A 6 23.49 -9.32 0.02
N ARG A 7 22.86 -8.17 -0.20
CA ARG A 7 23.50 -6.86 -0.17
C ARG A 7 22.69 -5.94 0.73
N ILE A 8 23.31 -5.31 1.69
CA ILE A 8 22.61 -4.30 2.48
C ILE A 8 22.33 -3.10 1.58
N LEU A 9 21.08 -2.63 1.63
CA LEU A 9 20.68 -1.32 1.14
C LEU A 9 20.64 -0.44 2.38
N GLU A 10 21.66 0.40 2.55
CA GLU A 10 21.86 1.24 3.73
C GLU A 10 21.89 2.71 3.35
N GLY A 11 21.42 3.54 4.28
CA GLY A 11 21.42 4.98 4.15
C GLY A 11 20.47 5.53 3.09
N ALA A 12 20.51 6.85 2.94
CA ALA A 12 19.73 7.56 1.95
C ALA A 12 20.28 7.35 0.54
N ILE A 13 19.38 7.14 -0.43
CA ILE A 13 19.71 7.14 -1.86
C ILE A 13 19.52 8.57 -2.37
N THR A 14 20.63 9.25 -2.70
CA THR A 14 20.67 10.66 -3.13
C THR A 14 20.90 10.85 -4.63
N GLY A 15 21.08 9.76 -5.38
CA GLY A 15 21.25 9.78 -6.83
C GLY A 15 20.62 8.53 -7.46
N THR A 16 21.11 8.11 -8.62
CA THR A 16 20.64 6.86 -9.22
C THR A 16 21.28 5.65 -8.55
N ARG A 17 20.48 4.82 -7.87
CA ARG A 17 20.90 3.52 -7.34
C ARG A 17 20.25 2.42 -8.17
N ARG A 18 21.08 1.52 -8.72
CA ARG A 18 20.61 0.37 -9.50
C ARG A 18 20.74 -0.92 -8.69
N LEU A 19 19.63 -1.61 -8.51
CA LEU A 19 19.55 -2.94 -7.91
C LEU A 19 19.58 -3.99 -9.02
N LYS A 20 20.53 -4.92 -8.96
CA LYS A 20 20.81 -5.88 -10.03
C LYS A 20 19.96 -7.13 -9.91
N ALA A 21 19.56 -7.66 -11.07
CA ALA A 21 18.87 -8.95 -11.17
C ALA A 21 19.63 -10.07 -10.45
N GLY A 22 18.89 -11.02 -9.86
CA GLY A 22 19.45 -12.17 -9.14
C GLY A 22 20.08 -11.84 -7.79
N CYS A 23 20.11 -10.57 -7.38
CA CYS A 23 20.57 -10.15 -6.05
C CYS A 23 19.38 -9.97 -5.09
N ARG A 24 19.64 -10.23 -3.81
CA ARG A 24 18.73 -9.85 -2.72
C ARG A 24 19.27 -8.62 -2.01
N TYR A 25 18.47 -7.57 -1.95
CA TYR A 25 18.83 -6.35 -1.23
C TYR A 25 18.09 -6.33 0.10
N VAL A 26 18.75 -5.92 1.19
CA VAL A 26 18.17 -5.94 2.53
C VAL A 26 18.14 -4.52 3.10
N VAL A 27 16.95 -4.07 3.46
CA VAL A 27 16.66 -2.82 4.15
C VAL A 27 16.61 -3.15 5.64
N THR A 28 17.59 -2.64 6.40
CA THR A 28 17.73 -2.90 7.85
C THR A 28 17.43 -1.67 8.71
N THR A 29 17.18 -0.53 8.07
CA THR A 29 16.76 0.76 8.66
C THR A 29 15.72 1.39 7.73
N ASP A 30 15.30 2.63 7.97
CA ASP A 30 14.58 3.44 6.99
C ASP A 30 15.50 3.86 5.83
N VAL A 31 15.39 3.15 4.72
CA VAL A 31 16.06 3.54 3.47
C VAL A 31 15.18 4.52 2.74
N ARG A 32 15.69 5.74 2.54
CA ARG A 32 14.96 6.81 1.88
C ARG A 32 15.52 7.11 0.49
N VAL A 33 14.69 7.03 -0.54
CA VAL A 33 15.00 7.56 -1.88
C VAL A 33 14.66 9.04 -1.85
N ARG A 34 15.69 9.89 -1.87
CA ARG A 34 15.54 11.34 -1.67
C ARG A 34 15.01 12.02 -2.92
N ALA A 35 14.55 13.27 -2.76
CA ALA A 35 14.20 14.14 -3.87
C ALA A 35 15.32 14.20 -4.93
N GLY A 36 14.95 14.06 -6.21
CA GLY A 36 15.88 14.02 -7.34
C GLY A 36 16.66 12.70 -7.51
N ALA A 37 16.52 11.75 -6.58
CA ALA A 37 17.15 10.44 -6.66
C ALA A 37 16.25 9.43 -7.39
N THR A 38 16.85 8.33 -7.85
CA THR A 38 16.10 7.27 -8.54
C THR A 38 16.57 5.91 -8.07
N LEU A 39 15.64 5.07 -7.62
CA LEU A 39 15.88 3.64 -7.45
C LEU A 39 15.48 2.90 -8.73
N VAL A 40 16.44 2.29 -9.40
CA VAL A 40 16.21 1.43 -10.55
C VAL A 40 16.30 -0.02 -10.10
N VAL A 41 15.25 -0.80 -10.29
CA VAL A 41 15.19 -2.21 -9.88
C VAL A 41 15.08 -3.09 -11.11
N GLU A 42 16.11 -3.89 -11.37
CA GLU A 42 16.08 -4.85 -12.47
C GLU A 42 15.18 -6.05 -12.14
N ASP A 43 14.55 -6.60 -13.17
CA ASP A 43 13.69 -7.78 -13.03
C ASP A 43 14.45 -8.97 -12.44
N GLY A 44 13.81 -9.67 -11.51
CA GLY A 44 14.44 -10.76 -10.75
C GLY A 44 15.22 -10.30 -9.52
N THR A 45 15.18 -9.01 -9.19
CA THR A 45 15.61 -8.49 -7.88
C THR A 45 14.54 -8.79 -6.82
N THR A 46 14.96 -9.05 -5.58
CA THR A 46 14.07 -9.05 -4.40
C THR A 46 14.62 -8.09 -3.36
N ILE A 47 13.77 -7.21 -2.84
CA ILE A 47 14.07 -6.40 -1.66
C ILE A 47 13.49 -7.11 -0.44
N LEU A 48 14.28 -7.20 0.61
CA LEU A 48 13.90 -7.72 1.92
C LEU A 48 13.87 -6.56 2.90
N ILE A 49 12.81 -6.40 3.67
CA ILE A 49 12.73 -5.44 4.78
C ILE A 49 12.84 -6.23 6.08
N GLN A 50 13.77 -5.85 6.95
CA GLN A 50 14.00 -6.57 8.20
C GLN A 50 12.88 -6.28 9.20
N ASN A 51 12.37 -7.33 9.83
CA ASN A 51 11.41 -7.19 10.92
C ASN A 51 12.07 -6.81 12.25
N GLY A 52 11.26 -6.20 13.10
CA GLY A 52 11.56 -5.80 14.46
C GLY A 52 11.95 -4.32 14.57
N PRO A 53 12.05 -3.82 15.81
CA PRO A 53 12.28 -2.41 16.08
C PRO A 53 13.70 -1.99 15.64
N VAL A 54 13.77 -0.77 15.11
CA VAL A 54 14.99 -0.09 14.68
C VAL A 54 15.01 1.31 15.29
N ALA A 55 15.68 1.44 16.45
CA ALA A 55 15.74 2.69 17.21
C ALA A 55 16.31 3.89 16.43
N SER A 56 17.10 3.66 15.37
CA SER A 56 17.65 4.72 14.53
C SER A 56 16.70 5.21 13.43
N SER A 57 15.56 4.55 13.24
CA SER A 57 14.57 4.94 12.23
C SER A 57 13.55 5.90 12.83
N GLU A 58 13.10 6.88 12.04
CA GLU A 58 12.06 7.83 12.42
C GLU A 58 10.74 7.13 12.81
N ILE A 59 10.37 6.09 12.06
CA ILE A 59 9.17 5.26 12.33
C ILE A 59 9.48 4.00 13.14
N ARG A 60 10.63 3.97 13.82
CA ARG A 60 11.11 2.88 14.70
C ARG A 60 11.16 1.49 14.08
N HIS A 61 11.06 1.36 12.76
CA HIS A 61 11.11 0.09 12.02
C HIS A 61 11.86 0.26 10.70
N ALA A 62 12.41 -0.83 10.15
CA ALA A 62 13.00 -0.77 8.81
C ALA A 62 11.89 -0.55 7.76
N ALA A 63 12.14 0.33 6.79
CA ALA A 63 11.18 0.67 5.74
C ALA A 63 11.87 1.13 4.47
N LEU A 64 11.17 1.01 3.33
CA LEU A 64 11.60 1.61 2.07
C LEU A 64 10.69 2.79 1.75
N ILE A 65 11.22 4.00 1.85
CA ILE A 65 10.45 5.23 1.70
C ILE A 65 10.93 5.97 0.45
N PHE A 66 10.03 6.18 -0.51
CA PHE A 66 10.26 7.06 -1.65
C PHE A 66 9.75 8.44 -1.29
N GLU A 67 10.67 9.35 -0.97
CA GLU A 67 10.30 10.71 -0.56
C GLU A 67 9.77 11.53 -1.74
N GLN A 68 9.09 12.63 -1.42
CA GLN A 68 8.56 13.58 -2.39
C GLN A 68 9.66 14.04 -3.37
N GLY A 69 9.35 13.98 -4.67
CA GLY A 69 10.27 14.31 -5.76
C GLY A 69 11.29 13.21 -6.09
N SER A 70 11.16 12.02 -5.52
CA SER A 70 12.00 10.86 -5.85
C SER A 70 11.43 10.04 -7.02
N SER A 71 12.15 8.98 -7.43
CA SER A 71 11.66 8.12 -8.50
C SER A 71 11.93 6.63 -8.29
N LEU A 72 10.98 5.82 -8.74
CA LEU A 72 11.12 4.36 -8.92
C LEU A 72 11.06 4.03 -10.41
N ARG A 73 11.97 3.18 -10.87
CA ARG A 73 11.86 2.51 -12.18
C ARG A 73 12.07 1.01 -12.00
N ALA A 74 11.03 0.22 -12.22
CA ALA A 74 11.09 -1.23 -12.16
C ALA A 74 10.28 -1.87 -13.31
N GLY A 75 10.58 -3.12 -13.66
CA GLY A 75 9.62 -3.96 -14.35
C GLY A 75 8.72 -4.62 -13.30
N ARG A 76 9.25 -5.64 -12.62
CA ARG A 76 8.58 -6.37 -11.53
C ARG A 76 9.37 -6.25 -10.23
N LEU A 77 8.81 -5.55 -9.27
CA LEU A 77 9.37 -5.37 -7.93
C LEU A 77 8.70 -6.32 -6.93
N TYR A 78 9.52 -7.06 -6.19
CA TYR A 78 9.07 -7.90 -5.07
C TYR A 78 9.74 -7.44 -3.78
N ILE A 79 8.93 -7.17 -2.76
CA ILE A 79 9.36 -6.72 -1.44
C ILE A 79 8.81 -7.70 -0.40
N ARG A 80 9.64 -8.17 0.52
CA ARG A 80 9.25 -9.20 1.52
C ARG A 80 9.82 -8.91 2.89
N ALA A 81 9.12 -9.27 3.96
CA ALA A 81 9.74 -9.30 5.28
C ALA A 81 10.87 -10.33 5.39
N CYS A 82 11.85 -10.05 6.25
CA CYS A 82 12.88 -10.99 6.64
C CYS A 82 13.28 -10.89 8.11
N THR A 83 13.86 -11.97 8.64
CA THR A 83 14.51 -11.97 9.96
C THR A 83 15.80 -11.13 9.99
N ALA A 84 16.35 -10.88 11.18
CA ALA A 84 17.72 -10.36 11.36
C ALA A 84 18.84 -11.21 10.72
N LYS A 85 18.55 -12.45 10.30
CA LYS A 85 19.47 -13.30 9.51
C LYS A 85 19.18 -13.25 8.00
N PHE A 86 18.36 -12.30 7.57
CA PHE A 86 17.93 -12.02 6.19
C PHE A 86 17.22 -13.20 5.51
N ARG A 87 16.62 -14.08 6.30
CA ARG A 87 15.73 -15.13 5.79
C ARG A 87 14.32 -14.57 5.63
N PRO A 88 13.67 -14.72 4.46
CA PRO A 88 12.27 -14.33 4.29
C PRO A 88 11.37 -15.01 5.33
N VAL A 89 10.35 -14.29 5.81
CA VAL A 89 9.40 -14.79 6.81
C VAL A 89 7.96 -14.53 6.41
N LYS A 90 7.04 -15.23 7.08
CA LYS A 90 5.59 -15.10 6.92
C LYS A 90 4.97 -14.36 8.11
N ARG A 91 5.54 -13.20 8.43
CA ARG A 91 5.10 -12.33 9.52
C ARG A 91 5.45 -10.90 9.16
N ALA A 92 4.49 -9.99 9.29
CA ALA A 92 4.70 -8.55 9.20
C ALA A 92 5.06 -8.01 10.58
N ASP A 93 6.05 -7.13 10.63
CA ASP A 93 6.61 -6.49 11.84
C ASP A 93 7.71 -5.50 11.38
N ASN A 94 7.39 -4.64 10.41
CA ASN A 94 8.31 -3.67 9.80
C ASN A 94 7.55 -2.43 9.32
N GLY A 95 8.23 -1.39 8.85
CA GLY A 95 7.60 -0.14 8.44
C GLY A 95 7.14 -0.11 6.98
N GLY A 96 7.03 -1.24 6.29
CA GLY A 96 6.42 -1.28 4.96
C GLY A 96 7.17 -0.56 3.83
N VAL A 97 6.42 -0.24 2.77
CA VAL A 97 6.89 0.55 1.63
C VAL A 97 5.99 1.77 1.43
N TRP A 98 6.61 2.93 1.26
CA TRP A 98 5.92 4.22 1.20
C TRP A 98 6.25 4.96 -0.08
N PHE A 99 5.25 5.57 -0.71
CA PHE A 99 5.40 6.42 -1.88
C PHE A 99 4.82 7.80 -1.63
N PHE A 100 5.68 8.81 -1.63
CA PHE A 100 5.29 10.19 -1.38
C PHE A 100 5.24 10.99 -2.68
N GLY A 101 4.10 11.59 -2.94
CA GLY A 101 3.89 12.50 -4.06
C GLY A 101 3.92 13.96 -3.65
N ALA A 102 3.63 14.81 -4.63
CA ALA A 102 3.52 16.25 -4.49
C ALA A 102 2.11 16.78 -4.79
N TYR A 103 1.15 15.89 -5.07
CA TYR A 103 -0.20 16.25 -5.52
C TYR A 103 -1.02 16.96 -4.45
N ARG A 104 -1.03 16.43 -3.22
CA ARG A 104 -1.71 17.01 -2.06
C ARG A 104 -0.85 16.84 -0.81
N SER A 105 -1.09 17.68 0.18
CA SER A 105 -0.51 17.50 1.51
C SER A 105 -1.18 16.31 2.19
N ALA A 106 -0.44 15.57 3.00
CA ALA A 106 -0.96 14.46 3.78
C ALA A 106 -0.04 14.21 4.98
N GLU A 107 -0.58 13.67 6.06
CA GLU A 107 0.16 13.28 7.25
C GLU A 107 -0.39 11.93 7.77
N LYS A 108 0.51 11.00 8.09
CA LYS A 108 0.21 9.68 8.65
C LYS A 108 1.45 9.11 9.34
N ASP A 109 1.30 8.45 10.49
CA ASP A 109 2.37 7.75 11.24
C ASP A 109 3.61 8.62 11.54
N GLY A 110 3.40 9.92 11.76
CA GLY A 110 4.48 10.91 11.95
C GLY A 110 5.27 11.25 10.68
N LEU A 111 4.85 10.76 9.51
CA LEU A 111 5.37 11.13 8.21
C LEU A 111 4.44 12.16 7.57
N SER A 112 5.00 13.12 6.85
CA SER A 112 4.21 14.14 6.15
C SER A 112 4.77 14.49 4.78
N VAL A 113 3.85 14.89 3.90
CA VAL A 113 4.13 15.44 2.58
C VAL A 113 3.41 16.76 2.41
N THR A 114 3.96 17.66 1.60
CA THR A 114 3.33 18.95 1.32
C THR A 114 3.07 19.07 -0.16
N ALA A 115 1.86 19.51 -0.53
CA ALA A 115 1.52 19.83 -1.91
C ALA A 115 2.60 20.75 -2.53
N ALA A 116 3.06 20.42 -3.73
CA ALA A 116 4.08 21.20 -4.42
C ALA A 116 3.84 21.26 -5.94
N PRO A 117 4.44 22.22 -6.65
CA PRO A 117 4.32 22.32 -8.11
C PRO A 117 4.83 21.06 -8.82
N ALA A 118 4.28 20.78 -10.01
CA ALA A 118 4.63 19.60 -10.82
C ALA A 118 6.12 19.45 -11.16
N THR A 119 6.93 20.53 -11.08
CA THR A 119 8.39 20.47 -11.26
C THR A 119 9.11 19.72 -10.14
N ARG A 120 8.43 19.44 -9.02
CA ARG A 120 8.91 18.62 -7.90
C ARG A 120 8.13 17.31 -7.76
N ALA A 121 7.39 16.93 -8.80
CA ALA A 121 6.61 15.71 -8.81
C ALA A 121 7.52 14.47 -8.71
N SER A 122 7.06 13.48 -7.95
CA SER A 122 7.63 12.15 -7.93
C SER A 122 7.35 11.41 -9.25
N SER A 123 8.07 10.32 -9.51
CA SER A 123 7.83 9.48 -10.69
C SER A 123 8.01 8.00 -10.36
N PHE A 124 6.90 7.28 -10.30
CA PHE A 124 6.86 5.88 -9.91
C PHE A 124 6.38 5.03 -11.09
N THR A 125 7.29 4.28 -11.71
CA THR A 125 6.97 3.42 -12.85
C THR A 125 7.29 1.97 -12.56
N ALA A 126 6.29 1.09 -12.69
CA ALA A 126 6.46 -0.35 -12.62
C ALA A 126 5.37 -1.13 -13.37
N ALA A 127 5.71 -2.29 -13.95
CA ALA A 127 4.69 -3.21 -14.43
C ALA A 127 3.99 -3.94 -13.27
N LEU A 128 4.71 -4.18 -12.16
CA LEU A 128 4.19 -4.80 -10.95
C LEU A 128 5.00 -4.36 -9.73
N ILE A 129 4.31 -4.05 -8.63
CA ILE A 129 4.87 -4.03 -7.27
C ILE A 129 4.11 -5.05 -6.42
N ALA A 130 4.82 -5.95 -5.76
CA ALA A 130 4.24 -6.95 -4.88
C ALA A 130 4.91 -6.94 -3.49
N ALA A 131 4.14 -6.60 -2.47
CA ALA A 131 4.49 -6.60 -1.06
C ALA A 131 4.01 -7.90 -0.38
N TYR A 132 4.86 -8.50 0.46
CA TYR A 132 4.54 -9.72 1.21
C TYR A 132 4.97 -9.57 2.65
N TYR A 133 4.02 -9.71 3.58
CA TYR A 133 4.28 -9.65 5.02
C TYR A 133 4.96 -8.34 5.43
N LEU A 134 4.47 -7.21 4.94
CA LEU A 134 4.98 -5.88 5.26
C LEU A 134 4.01 -5.15 6.19
N GLY A 135 4.48 -4.16 6.93
CA GLY A 135 3.67 -3.43 7.91
C GLY A 135 3.85 -3.96 9.34
N HIS A 136 3.11 -3.36 10.27
CA HIS A 136 3.13 -3.66 11.70
C HIS A 136 1.68 -3.60 12.21
N PRO A 137 1.20 -4.60 12.95
CA PRO A 137 -0.16 -4.57 13.51
C PRO A 137 -0.26 -3.58 14.67
N ASP A 138 -1.49 -3.28 15.04
CA ASP A 138 -1.80 -2.55 16.27
C ASP A 138 -1.06 -3.11 17.49
N PRO A 139 -0.62 -2.22 18.39
CA PRO A 139 -0.12 -2.64 19.68
C PRO A 139 -1.25 -3.34 20.44
N THR A 140 -0.93 -4.44 21.12
CA THR A 140 -1.92 -5.24 21.87
C THR A 140 -2.53 -4.53 23.10
N GLY A 141 -2.24 -3.24 23.31
CA GLY A 141 -2.76 -2.43 24.41
C GLY A 141 -2.79 -0.96 24.04
N GLU A 142 -3.63 -0.19 24.74
CA GLU A 142 -3.78 1.25 24.51
C GLU A 142 -2.44 1.97 24.63
N THR A 143 -2.00 2.61 23.55
CA THR A 143 -0.87 3.53 23.53
C THR A 143 -1.32 4.87 22.97
N GLN A 144 -0.70 5.94 23.43
CA GLN A 144 -0.85 7.29 22.83
C GLN A 144 0.42 7.71 22.10
N ASP A 145 1.39 6.80 21.95
CA ASP A 145 2.59 7.07 21.16
C ASP A 145 2.26 6.79 19.67
N PRO A 146 2.15 7.81 18.81
CA PRO A 146 1.87 7.62 17.38
C PRO A 146 2.98 6.84 16.65
N LEU A 147 4.12 6.58 17.30
CA LEU A 147 5.16 5.71 16.76
C LEU A 147 4.99 4.24 17.14
N GLU A 148 4.08 3.93 18.06
CA GLU A 148 3.65 2.57 18.38
C GLU A 148 2.37 2.17 17.64
N ASP A 149 1.81 3.10 16.85
CA ASP A 149 0.71 2.82 15.94
C ASP A 149 1.06 1.72 14.94
N ASP A 150 0.00 1.11 14.43
CA ASP A 150 0.07 0.18 13.32
C ASP A 150 0.60 0.85 12.05
N ARG A 151 0.97 0.02 11.07
CA ARG A 151 1.54 0.45 9.80
C ARG A 151 1.16 -0.50 8.69
N ASP A 152 0.76 0.06 7.58
CA ASP A 152 0.41 -0.70 6.40
C ASP A 152 1.64 -1.29 5.71
N GLY A 153 1.38 -2.36 4.97
CA GLY A 153 2.40 -2.98 4.13
C GLY A 153 2.72 -2.18 2.88
N PHE A 154 1.82 -1.30 2.43
CA PHE A 154 1.89 -0.56 1.17
C PHE A 154 1.08 0.73 1.24
N SER A 155 1.76 1.87 1.36
CA SER A 155 1.11 3.17 1.57
C SER A 155 1.51 4.20 0.51
N LEU A 156 0.55 5.02 0.07
CA LEU A 156 0.79 6.16 -0.80
C LEU A 156 0.22 7.44 -0.17
N MET A 157 1.03 8.49 -0.12
CA MET A 157 0.63 9.78 0.44
C MET A 157 0.82 10.90 -0.56
N GLY A 158 -0.24 11.68 -0.81
CA GLY A 158 -0.20 12.83 -1.70
C GLY A 158 0.23 12.51 -3.13
N VAL A 159 0.00 11.28 -3.62
CA VAL A 159 0.42 10.84 -4.96
C VAL A 159 -0.64 11.19 -5.99
N GLY A 160 -0.26 11.87 -7.07
CA GLY A 160 -1.18 12.26 -8.14
C GLY A 160 -1.16 11.37 -9.38
N PRO A 161 -2.11 11.57 -10.32
CA PRO A 161 -2.21 10.81 -11.56
C PRO A 161 -0.98 10.90 -12.48
N GLN A 162 -0.20 11.98 -12.37
CA GLN A 162 1.00 12.20 -13.19
C GLN A 162 2.26 11.57 -12.57
N GLU A 163 2.19 11.19 -11.30
CA GLU A 163 3.31 10.64 -10.53
C GLU A 163 3.31 9.11 -10.54
N TRP A 164 2.13 8.51 -10.72
CA TRP A 164 1.91 7.06 -10.63
C TRP A 164 1.68 6.41 -12.00
N ASP A 165 2.64 5.62 -12.44
CA ASP A 165 2.58 4.74 -13.61
C ASP A 165 2.95 3.30 -13.22
N VAL A 166 2.28 2.78 -12.18
CA VAL A 166 2.37 1.38 -11.78
C VAL A 166 1.14 0.64 -12.26
N ALA A 167 1.32 -0.36 -13.13
CA ALA A 167 0.19 -1.07 -13.73
C ALA A 167 -0.50 -2.05 -12.76
N GLU A 168 0.25 -2.66 -11.86
CA GLU A 168 -0.28 -3.68 -10.94
C GLU A 168 0.32 -3.54 -9.53
N ALA A 169 -0.54 -3.51 -8.53
CA ALA A 169 -0.16 -3.57 -7.12
C ALA A 169 -0.69 -4.87 -6.50
N ARG A 170 0.13 -5.49 -5.65
CA ARG A 170 -0.26 -6.64 -4.85
C ARG A 170 0.20 -6.49 -3.42
N SER A 171 -0.71 -6.70 -2.48
CA SER A 171 -0.41 -6.79 -1.05
C SER A 171 -0.88 -8.13 -0.50
N PHE A 172 0.03 -8.83 0.19
CA PHE A 172 -0.23 -10.13 0.77
C PHE A 172 0.16 -10.11 2.24
N HIS A 173 -0.80 -10.39 3.12
CA HIS A 173 -0.57 -10.52 4.55
C HIS A 173 0.06 -9.27 5.15
N SER A 174 -0.54 -8.11 4.87
CA SER A 174 -0.13 -6.86 5.52
C SER A 174 -0.22 -6.99 7.04
N GLY A 175 0.66 -6.27 7.73
CA GLY A 175 0.68 -6.17 9.19
C GLY A 175 -0.51 -5.41 9.72
N ASP A 176 -1.07 -4.52 8.90
CA ASP A 176 -2.33 -3.85 9.11
C ASP A 176 -3.09 -3.82 7.76
N ASP A 177 -3.27 -2.67 7.12
CA ASP A 177 -4.06 -2.50 5.90
C ASP A 177 -3.40 -3.05 4.65
N GLY A 178 -4.24 -3.57 3.75
CA GLY A 178 -3.81 -4.12 2.48
C GLY A 178 -3.11 -3.10 1.59
N ILE A 179 -3.81 -2.00 1.29
CA ILE A 179 -3.29 -0.79 0.66
C ILE A 179 -3.93 0.40 1.34
N ASP A 180 -3.10 1.37 1.68
CA ASP A 180 -3.52 2.66 2.22
C ASP A 180 -3.21 3.77 1.20
N LEU A 181 -4.21 4.60 0.93
CA LEU A 181 -4.08 5.85 0.19
C LEU A 181 -4.54 7.04 1.04
N THR A 182 -3.61 7.92 1.38
CA THR A 182 -3.93 9.21 2.00
C THR A 182 -3.77 10.35 1.00
N ASN A 183 -4.84 11.12 0.78
CA ASN A 183 -4.87 12.29 -0.10
C ASN A 183 -4.28 12.04 -1.51
N SER A 184 -4.51 10.85 -2.05
CA SER A 184 -3.88 10.34 -3.26
C SER A 184 -4.89 10.04 -4.36
N GLN A 185 -4.45 10.10 -5.61
CA GLN A 185 -5.22 9.73 -6.78
C GLN A 185 -4.38 8.88 -7.72
N ILE A 186 -4.75 7.60 -7.83
CA ILE A 186 -4.02 6.63 -8.65
C ILE A 186 -4.94 5.77 -9.51
N LYS A 187 -4.36 5.17 -10.55
CA LYS A 187 -5.01 4.18 -11.40
C LYS A 187 -4.16 2.94 -11.51
N LEU A 188 -4.81 1.77 -11.44
CA LEU A 188 -4.19 0.46 -11.62
C LEU A 188 -4.91 -0.31 -12.71
N GLN A 189 -4.18 -1.12 -13.46
CA GLN A 189 -4.78 -2.13 -14.31
C GLN A 189 -5.28 -3.31 -13.47
N ARG A 190 -4.52 -3.69 -12.45
CA ARG A 190 -4.82 -4.84 -11.59
C ARG A 190 -4.46 -4.53 -10.14
N LEU A 191 -5.34 -4.93 -9.24
CA LEU A 191 -5.12 -4.86 -7.81
C LEU A 191 -5.43 -6.20 -7.18
N ARG A 192 -4.53 -6.65 -6.29
CA ARG A 192 -4.76 -7.83 -5.47
C ARG A 192 -4.35 -7.59 -4.02
N VAL A 193 -5.31 -7.66 -3.12
CA VAL A 193 -5.11 -7.66 -1.67
C VAL A 193 -5.58 -9.00 -1.10
N VAL A 194 -4.76 -9.62 -0.25
CA VAL A 194 -5.10 -10.91 0.37
C VAL A 194 -4.66 -10.94 1.83
N ALA A 195 -5.63 -11.25 2.68
CA ALA A 195 -5.49 -11.48 4.11
C ALA A 195 -4.67 -10.40 4.85
N PRO A 196 -4.99 -9.09 4.68
CA PRO A 196 -4.49 -8.06 5.58
C PRO A 196 -4.91 -8.34 7.03
N ALA A 197 -4.21 -7.71 7.97
CA ALA A 197 -4.57 -7.80 9.38
C ALA A 197 -5.67 -6.81 9.74
N GLY A 198 -5.69 -5.62 9.13
CA GLY A 198 -6.79 -4.65 9.10
C GLY A 198 -7.62 -4.81 7.83
N ASP A 199 -7.81 -3.71 7.11
CA ASP A 199 -8.71 -3.59 5.96
C ASP A 199 -8.09 -3.98 4.64
N GLY A 200 -8.97 -4.25 3.68
CA GLY A 200 -8.60 -4.53 2.30
C GLY A 200 -8.00 -3.31 1.62
N LEU A 201 -8.77 -2.23 1.60
CA LEU A 201 -8.46 -0.98 0.93
C LEU A 201 -8.87 0.16 1.85
N ASN A 202 -7.90 0.87 2.39
CA ASN A 202 -8.13 2.05 3.21
C ASN A 202 -7.80 3.31 2.40
N LEU A 203 -8.77 4.22 2.29
CA LEU A 203 -8.65 5.46 1.51
C LEU A 203 -9.18 6.65 2.30
N SER A 204 -8.28 7.52 2.75
CA SER A 204 -8.64 8.83 3.29
C SER A 204 -8.43 9.93 2.26
N SER A 205 -9.51 10.63 1.90
CA SER A 205 -9.56 11.67 0.84
C SER A 205 -8.91 11.27 -0.49
N SER A 206 -9.12 10.03 -0.91
CA SER A 206 -8.36 9.37 -1.97
C SER A 206 -9.21 8.75 -3.07
N THR A 207 -8.64 8.60 -4.27
CA THR A 207 -9.34 7.99 -5.40
C THR A 207 -8.51 6.89 -6.03
N LEU A 208 -9.12 5.71 -6.17
CA LEU A 208 -8.51 4.54 -6.76
C LEU A 208 -9.34 4.05 -7.94
N GLN A 209 -8.73 3.96 -9.12
CA GLN A 209 -9.38 3.36 -10.29
C GLN A 209 -8.75 2.01 -10.64
N VAL A 210 -9.58 0.98 -10.85
CA VAL A 210 -9.11 -0.37 -11.23
C VAL A 210 -9.73 -0.81 -12.55
N ALA A 211 -8.89 -1.04 -13.56
CA ALA A 211 -9.37 -1.21 -14.94
C ALA A 211 -9.67 -2.66 -15.35
N ARG A 212 -8.90 -3.66 -14.92
CA ARG A 212 -8.99 -5.04 -15.46
C ARG A 212 -9.30 -6.10 -14.43
N SER A 213 -8.74 -6.00 -13.23
CA SER A 213 -8.95 -7.01 -12.19
C SER A 213 -8.83 -6.40 -10.81
N LEU A 214 -9.86 -6.60 -9.98
CA LEU A 214 -9.85 -6.31 -8.56
C LEU A 214 -10.02 -7.61 -7.80
N GLN A 215 -9.05 -7.97 -6.96
CA GLN A 215 -9.18 -9.06 -6.02
C GLN A 215 -8.91 -8.55 -4.61
N VAL A 216 -9.89 -8.68 -3.71
CA VAL A 216 -9.76 -8.28 -2.31
C VAL A 216 -10.32 -9.38 -1.44
N ASP A 217 -9.44 -10.11 -0.77
CA ASP A 217 -9.81 -11.21 0.11
C ASP A 217 -9.46 -10.86 1.55
N VAL A 218 -10.47 -10.35 2.26
CA VAL A 218 -10.44 -10.04 3.70
C VAL A 218 -11.35 -11.06 4.40
N THR A 219 -11.13 -12.35 4.12
CA THR A 219 -11.94 -13.43 4.71
C THR A 219 -12.02 -13.24 6.22
N LEU A 220 -13.27 -13.27 6.73
CA LEU A 220 -13.59 -13.17 8.15
C LEU A 220 -12.74 -14.14 8.99
N THR A 221 -12.12 -13.61 10.03
CA THR A 221 -11.39 -14.33 11.07
C THR A 221 -11.96 -13.89 12.42
N SER A 222 -11.31 -14.25 13.52
CA SER A 222 -11.70 -13.77 14.86
C SER A 222 -11.30 -12.32 15.16
N VAL A 223 -10.61 -11.65 14.25
CA VAL A 223 -10.22 -10.23 14.37
C VAL A 223 -11.43 -9.37 13.98
N PHE A 224 -11.83 -8.48 14.90
CA PHE A 224 -12.89 -7.49 14.69
C PHE A 224 -12.38 -6.35 13.80
N ASP A 225 -13.30 -5.63 13.16
CA ASP A 225 -13.01 -4.43 12.36
C ASP A 225 -12.11 -4.67 11.13
N ARG A 226 -12.65 -5.43 10.17
CA ARG A 226 -11.92 -5.71 8.92
C ARG A 226 -12.87 -5.71 7.75
N ASP A 227 -12.79 -4.66 6.97
CA ASP A 227 -13.63 -4.39 5.83
C ASP A 227 -12.87 -4.53 4.51
N ILE A 228 -13.62 -4.82 3.45
CA ILE A 228 -13.07 -4.85 2.09
C ILE A 228 -12.66 -3.43 1.67
N PHE A 229 -13.45 -2.44 2.07
CA PHE A 229 -13.28 -1.04 1.79
C PHE A 229 -13.49 -0.27 3.09
N ASP A 230 -12.55 0.59 3.43
CA ASP A 230 -12.70 1.62 4.43
C ASP A 230 -12.35 2.97 3.78
N LEU A 231 -13.27 3.93 3.82
CA LEU A 231 -13.20 5.15 3.02
C LEU A 231 -13.63 6.38 3.84
N GLU A 232 -12.70 7.30 4.08
CA GLU A 232 -12.91 8.52 4.89
C GLU A 232 -12.81 9.79 4.02
N THR A 233 -13.56 10.86 4.34
CA THR A 233 -13.64 12.08 3.49
C THR A 233 -13.06 13.39 4.02
N ASP A 234 -12.13 13.35 4.98
CA ASP A 234 -11.56 14.52 5.70
C ASP A 234 -11.31 15.80 4.88
N ASP A 235 -10.50 15.70 3.83
CA ASP A 235 -10.04 16.79 2.95
C ASP A 235 -10.71 16.77 1.57
N GLY A 236 -11.52 15.74 1.29
CA GLY A 236 -12.13 15.54 -0.02
C GLY A 236 -12.73 14.14 -0.23
N PRO A 237 -13.28 13.89 -1.42
CA PRO A 237 -14.02 12.67 -1.68
C PRO A 237 -13.12 11.44 -1.71
N SER A 238 -13.61 10.35 -1.10
CA SER A 238 -13.00 9.02 -1.17
C SER A 238 -13.84 8.03 -1.96
N TYR A 239 -13.23 7.43 -2.99
CA TYR A 239 -13.93 6.44 -3.80
C TYR A 239 -13.01 5.46 -4.55
N VAL A 240 -13.55 4.26 -4.77
CA VAL A 240 -13.01 3.24 -5.65
C VAL A 240 -13.90 3.13 -6.89
N GLU A 241 -13.32 3.44 -8.05
CA GLU A 241 -13.96 3.23 -9.35
C GLU A 241 -13.47 1.92 -9.98
N ILE A 242 -14.39 0.99 -10.23
CA ILE A 242 -14.09 -0.30 -10.84
C ILE A 242 -14.65 -0.28 -12.27
N ALA A 243 -13.77 -0.31 -13.26
CA ALA A 243 -14.15 -0.12 -14.65
C ALA A 243 -15.08 -1.23 -15.16
N GLN A 244 -15.90 -0.89 -16.16
CA GLN A 244 -16.66 -1.89 -16.91
C GLN A 244 -15.71 -2.95 -17.49
N HIS A 245 -16.15 -4.21 -17.45
CA HIS A 245 -15.40 -5.41 -17.84
C HIS A 245 -14.22 -5.76 -16.94
N CYS A 246 -14.06 -5.09 -15.80
CA CYS A 246 -13.16 -5.54 -14.75
C CYS A 246 -13.66 -6.88 -14.19
N HIS A 247 -12.73 -7.82 -13.97
CA HIS A 247 -12.99 -9.05 -13.22
C HIS A 247 -12.83 -8.76 -11.73
N VAL A 248 -13.93 -8.88 -10.98
CA VAL A 248 -13.97 -8.60 -9.54
C VAL A 248 -14.08 -9.93 -8.80
N ASP A 249 -13.24 -10.11 -7.78
CA ASP A 249 -13.25 -11.25 -6.86
C ASP A 249 -13.03 -10.72 -5.44
N ILE A 250 -14.12 -10.39 -4.75
CA ILE A 250 -14.10 -9.80 -3.40
C ILE A 250 -14.84 -10.65 -2.39
N CYS A 251 -14.28 -10.74 -1.18
CA CYS A 251 -14.79 -11.56 -0.08
C CYS A 251 -14.35 -10.97 1.26
N GLY A 252 -15.29 -10.71 2.18
CA GLY A 252 -15.03 -10.05 3.48
C GLY A 252 -16.29 -9.43 4.06
N VAL A 253 -16.18 -8.47 4.97
CA VAL A 253 -17.26 -7.50 5.31
C VAL A 253 -17.11 -6.31 4.36
N PHE A 254 -18.20 -5.64 3.97
CA PHE A 254 -18.11 -4.68 2.87
C PHE A 254 -17.43 -3.35 3.22
N GLY A 255 -17.48 -2.91 4.47
CA GLY A 255 -17.35 -1.50 4.87
C GLY A 255 -18.67 -0.97 5.40
N ASP A 256 -18.62 -0.18 6.46
CA ASP A 256 -19.74 0.58 6.99
C ASP A 256 -19.82 1.97 6.35
N GLN A 257 -21.00 2.59 6.41
CA GLN A 257 -21.24 3.94 5.85
C GLN A 257 -20.94 4.13 4.34
N LEU A 258 -20.67 3.04 3.61
CA LEU A 258 -20.35 3.08 2.18
C LEU A 258 -21.58 2.96 1.28
N VAL A 259 -21.48 3.59 0.12
CA VAL A 259 -22.46 3.44 -0.97
C VAL A 259 -21.84 2.67 -2.12
N LEU A 260 -22.48 1.55 -2.50
CA LEU A 260 -22.20 0.84 -3.74
C LEU A 260 -23.20 1.22 -4.84
N THR A 261 -22.70 1.79 -5.93
CA THR A 261 -23.46 1.98 -7.17
C THR A 261 -22.99 0.99 -8.23
N SER A 262 -23.78 -0.08 -8.45
CA SER A 262 -23.54 -1.05 -9.52
C SER A 262 -24.82 -1.80 -9.89
N PRO A 263 -25.11 -2.01 -11.18
CA PRO A 263 -26.19 -2.88 -11.66
C PRO A 263 -25.77 -4.36 -11.78
N ASP A 264 -24.49 -4.67 -11.57
CA ASP A 264 -23.92 -6.03 -11.65
C ASP A 264 -23.60 -6.60 -10.26
N MET A 265 -23.05 -5.78 -9.36
CA MET A 265 -22.75 -6.20 -8.00
C MET A 265 -23.99 -6.11 -7.12
N PRO A 266 -24.26 -7.11 -6.25
CA PRO A 266 -25.37 -7.05 -5.30
C PRO A 266 -25.12 -5.92 -4.29
N ALA A 267 -26.20 -5.29 -3.81
CA ALA A 267 -26.11 -4.32 -2.73
C ALA A 267 -25.52 -4.98 -1.47
N PRO A 268 -24.61 -4.31 -0.74
CA PRO A 268 -24.13 -4.79 0.54
C PRO A 268 -25.26 -4.80 1.58
N SER A 269 -25.09 -5.61 2.62
CA SER A 269 -26.00 -5.58 3.77
C SER A 269 -25.57 -4.46 4.71
N ASN A 270 -26.53 -3.71 5.25
CA ASN A 270 -26.27 -2.69 6.26
C ASN A 270 -26.18 -3.28 7.68
N ALA A 271 -26.08 -4.61 7.81
CA ALA A 271 -26.00 -5.28 9.09
C ALA A 271 -24.54 -5.63 9.40
N ASP A 272 -24.09 -5.22 10.58
CA ASP A 272 -22.70 -5.34 11.01
C ASP A 272 -22.18 -6.79 10.93
N GLY A 273 -20.95 -6.94 10.45
CA GLY A 273 -20.27 -8.23 10.36
C GLY A 273 -20.85 -9.22 9.33
N HIS A 274 -21.79 -8.79 8.48
CA HIS A 274 -22.30 -9.64 7.41
C HIS A 274 -21.28 -9.80 6.27
N SER A 275 -21.00 -11.06 5.93
CA SER A 275 -20.09 -11.34 4.82
C SER A 275 -20.69 -10.89 3.47
N TYR A 276 -19.91 -10.13 2.73
CA TYR A 276 -20.11 -9.79 1.35
C TYR A 276 -19.22 -10.64 0.44
N ARG A 277 -19.77 -11.09 -0.69
CA ARG A 277 -19.00 -11.78 -1.73
C ARG A 277 -19.52 -11.42 -3.12
N PHE A 278 -18.61 -11.13 -4.04
CA PHE A 278 -18.89 -11.01 -5.45
C PHE A 278 -17.73 -11.58 -6.28
N LYS A 279 -18.05 -12.40 -7.29
CA LYS A 279 -17.06 -12.99 -8.20
C LYS A 279 -17.62 -13.13 -9.61
N ASP A 280 -17.46 -12.09 -10.42
CA ASP A 280 -17.77 -12.09 -11.86
C ASP A 280 -17.15 -10.85 -12.52
N PHE A 281 -17.47 -10.63 -13.80
CA PHE A 281 -17.19 -9.42 -14.53
C PHE A 281 -18.30 -8.37 -14.33
N LEU A 282 -17.93 -7.09 -14.29
CA LEU A 282 -18.87 -5.98 -14.43
C LEU A 282 -19.30 -5.84 -15.90
N ARG A 283 -20.47 -6.34 -16.27
CA ARG A 283 -20.90 -6.42 -17.69
C ARG A 283 -21.67 -5.19 -18.14
N LYS A 284 -22.53 -4.63 -17.29
CA LYS A 284 -23.50 -3.59 -17.63
C LYS A 284 -22.92 -2.18 -17.50
N SER A 285 -22.14 -1.91 -16.45
CA SER A 285 -21.52 -0.59 -16.23
C SER A 285 -20.29 -0.70 -15.32
N PRO A 286 -19.50 0.38 -15.17
CA PRO A 286 -18.59 0.52 -14.04
C PRO A 286 -19.34 0.41 -12.71
N ALA A 287 -18.62 0.04 -11.65
CA ALA A 287 -19.09 0.12 -10.28
C ALA A 287 -18.35 1.25 -9.55
N LEU A 288 -19.03 1.91 -8.63
CA LEU A 288 -18.47 2.94 -7.76
C LEU A 288 -18.76 2.57 -6.31
N VAL A 289 -17.72 2.53 -5.48
CA VAL A 289 -17.80 2.46 -4.03
C VAL A 289 -17.29 3.79 -3.49
N PHE A 290 -18.07 4.47 -2.64
CA PHE A 290 -17.69 5.77 -2.12
C PHE A 290 -18.27 6.00 -0.73
N SER A 291 -17.59 6.84 0.06
CA SER A 291 -18.12 7.43 1.29
C SER A 291 -18.57 8.87 1.04
N LEU A 292 -19.54 9.33 1.82
CA LEU A 292 -20.02 10.71 1.86
C LEU A 292 -19.83 11.36 3.24
N ASN A 293 -19.28 10.61 4.20
CA ASN A 293 -19.19 11.04 5.58
C ASN A 293 -17.72 11.24 5.95
N ASP A 294 -17.46 12.33 6.66
CA ASP A 294 -16.28 12.49 7.48
C ASP A 294 -16.54 11.69 8.77
N ASP A 295 -15.53 10.97 9.27
CA ASP A 295 -15.62 10.27 10.56
C ASP A 295 -15.55 11.23 11.77
#